data_AF-A0A482D854-F1
#
_entry.id   AF-A0A482D854-F1
#
_cell.length_a   1.000
_cell.length_b   1.000
_cell.length_c   1.000
_cell.angle_alpha   90.00
_cell.angle_beta   90.00
_cell.angle_gamma   90.00
#
_symmetry.space_group_name_H-M   'P 1'
#
loop_
_entity.id
_entity.type
_entity.pdbx_description
1 polymer ?
#
loop_
_entity_poly.entity_id
_entity_poly.type
_entity_poly.pdbx_seq_one_letter_code
_entity_poly.pdbx_strand_id
1 'polypeptide(L)'
;MHNQKGFINVILLIIAILVFLGAGTYIALYQKIINPFPLRPNPIPVVCTQEAKQCPDGSYVSRTGPNCDFASCPTIHPTQNPNEKQISLQEGQREASLLIQKIYSDYVTGLNYPEYPVATNQGYPITLHIGETASNGCTITLTLIKINGDTAVFTEKTDFNRICPICLAKNTLINTPGGTIPVQNLQEGMAVWSVDEFGNKISAIITKTSKTPVPKDHQMVHIILKDKREIFASPGHPVGDGRIFNDLFIGDLLDGSRIITAEKTLYDKSYTYDILPSGPTGFYFAGYNTAPGSANGILIDNTLH
;
A
#
# COMPACT_ATOMS: atom_id res chain seq x y z
N MET A 1 -5.48 -96.56 22.27
CA MET A 1 -6.73 -95.79 22.40
C MET A 1 -6.81 -95.15 23.78
N HIS A 2 -6.39 -93.89 23.96
CA HIS A 2 -6.84 -93.10 25.11
C HIS A 2 -6.78 -91.58 24.86
N ASN A 3 -7.28 -91.13 23.70
CA ASN A 3 -7.78 -89.75 23.54
C ASN A 3 -8.51 -89.45 22.21
N GLN A 4 -8.82 -90.45 21.39
CA GLN A 4 -9.49 -90.23 20.10
C GLN A 4 -10.89 -89.59 20.21
N LYS A 5 -11.62 -89.82 21.31
CA LYS A 5 -12.94 -89.21 21.51
C LYS A 5 -12.87 -87.70 21.80
N GLY A 6 -11.83 -87.25 22.50
CA GLY A 6 -11.60 -85.81 22.74
C GLY A 6 -11.23 -85.08 21.44
N PHE A 7 -10.39 -85.70 20.61
CA PHE A 7 -9.94 -85.11 19.36
C PHE A 7 -11.08 -84.92 18.34
N ILE A 8 -12.02 -85.88 18.26
CA ILE A 8 -13.21 -85.77 17.40
C ILE A 8 -14.10 -84.59 17.84
N ASN A 9 -14.32 -84.41 19.14
CA ASN A 9 -15.12 -83.29 19.63
C ASN A 9 -14.46 -81.93 19.35
N VAL A 10 -13.13 -81.85 19.43
CA VAL A 10 -12.39 -80.63 19.06
C VAL A 10 -12.51 -80.34 17.57
N ILE A 11 -12.41 -81.36 16.70
CA ILE A 11 -12.60 -81.18 15.25
C ILE A 11 -14.03 -80.70 14.93
N LEU A 12 -15.05 -81.30 15.55
CA LEU A 12 -16.44 -80.88 15.34
C LEU A 12 -16.68 -79.44 15.77
N LEU A 13 -16.05 -79.01 16.87
CA LEU A 13 -16.16 -77.64 17.36
C LEU A 13 -15.46 -76.63 16.43
N ILE A 14 -14.31 -76.98 15.87
CA ILE A 14 -13.61 -76.16 14.87
C ILE A 14 -14.43 -76.03 13.59
N ILE A 15 -15.01 -77.14 13.09
CA ILE A 15 -15.87 -77.12 11.89
C ILE A 15 -17.10 -76.23 12.14
N ALA A 16 -17.75 -76.35 13.30
CA ALA A 16 -18.89 -75.51 13.64
C ALA A 16 -18.52 -74.01 13.63
N ILE A 17 -17.38 -73.64 14.23
CA ILE A 17 -16.89 -72.25 14.24
C ILE A 17 -16.64 -71.74 12.82
N LEU A 18 -16.00 -72.54 11.97
CA LEU A 18 -15.72 -72.15 10.58
C LEU A 18 -17.01 -71.94 9.77
N VAL A 19 -18.03 -72.78 10.00
CA VAL A 19 -19.35 -72.61 9.37
C VAL A 19 -20.02 -71.31 9.83
N PHE A 20 -19.99 -70.99 11.14
CA PHE A 20 -20.56 -69.75 11.65
C PHE A 20 -19.84 -68.50 11.12
N LEU A 21 -18.51 -68.53 11.04
CA LEU A 21 -17.72 -67.44 10.46
C LEU A 21 -17.99 -67.29 8.95
N GLY A 22 -18.12 -68.41 8.23
CA GLY A 22 -18.49 -68.39 6.81
C GLY A 22 -19.89 -67.83 6.57
N ALA A 23 -20.88 -68.24 7.37
CA ALA A 23 -22.25 -67.73 7.26
C ALA A 23 -22.33 -66.24 7.61
N GLY A 24 -21.65 -65.79 8.67
CA GLY A 24 -21.62 -64.39 9.05
C GLY A 24 -20.96 -63.49 8.00
N THR A 25 -19.85 -63.92 7.43
CA THR A 25 -19.16 -63.18 6.35
C THR A 25 -20.00 -63.14 5.07
N TYR A 26 -20.64 -64.25 4.70
CA TYR A 26 -21.55 -64.32 3.56
C TYR A 26 -22.75 -63.38 3.71
N ILE A 27 -23.41 -63.37 4.87
CA ILE A 27 -24.55 -62.47 5.15
C ILE A 27 -24.13 -61.00 5.10
N ALA A 28 -22.99 -60.65 5.69
CA ALA A 28 -22.49 -59.27 5.68
C ALA A 28 -22.17 -58.77 4.27
N LEU A 29 -21.62 -59.64 3.41
CA LEU A 29 -21.38 -59.33 2.00
C LEU A 29 -22.69 -59.24 1.21
N TYR A 30 -23.67 -60.11 1.48
CA TYR A 30 -24.98 -60.09 0.83
C TYR A 30 -25.77 -58.81 1.17
N GLN A 31 -25.71 -58.35 2.42
CA GLN A 31 -26.32 -57.08 2.84
C GLN A 31 -25.69 -55.85 2.17
N LYS A 32 -24.38 -55.87 1.87
CA LYS A 32 -23.73 -54.80 1.09
C LYS A 32 -24.18 -54.74 -0.37
N ILE A 33 -24.63 -55.87 -0.94
CA ILE A 33 -25.02 -55.95 -2.36
C ILE A 33 -26.49 -55.53 -2.56
N ILE A 34 -27.39 -55.80 -1.59
CA ILE A 34 -28.84 -55.53 -1.74
C ILE A 34 -29.27 -54.15 -1.22
N ASN A 35 -28.43 -53.44 -0.47
CA ASN A 35 -28.66 -52.04 -0.12
C ASN A 35 -27.73 -51.08 -0.90
N PRO A 36 -27.83 -50.96 -2.24
CA PRO A 36 -27.15 -49.89 -2.94
C PRO A 36 -27.92 -48.60 -2.67
N PHE A 37 -27.25 -47.64 -2.03
CA PHE A 37 -27.64 -46.23 -1.96
C PHE A 37 -28.92 -45.89 -1.15
N PRO A 38 -28.84 -45.06 -0.09
CA PRO A 38 -29.98 -44.26 0.29
C PRO A 38 -30.29 -43.32 -0.89
N LEU A 39 -31.43 -43.53 -1.55
CA LEU A 39 -31.99 -42.55 -2.47
C LEU A 39 -32.26 -41.29 -1.66
N ARG A 40 -31.29 -40.36 -1.64
CA ARG A 40 -31.55 -38.98 -1.26
C ARG A 40 -32.53 -38.46 -2.31
N PRO A 41 -33.77 -38.08 -1.96
CA PRO A 41 -34.63 -37.40 -2.92
C PRO A 41 -33.84 -36.18 -3.38
N ASN A 42 -33.48 -36.17 -4.65
CA ASN A 42 -32.84 -35.01 -5.26
C ASN A 42 -33.86 -33.89 -5.11
N PRO A 43 -33.58 -32.81 -4.35
CA PRO A 43 -34.53 -31.72 -4.24
C PRO A 43 -34.81 -31.24 -5.66
N ILE A 44 -36.09 -31.23 -6.04
CA ILE A 44 -36.52 -30.69 -7.33
C ILE A 44 -35.88 -29.31 -7.44
N PRO A 45 -35.13 -29.01 -8.52
CA PRO A 45 -34.51 -27.71 -8.67
C PRO A 45 -35.62 -26.66 -8.68
N VAL A 46 -35.74 -25.92 -7.58
CA VAL A 46 -36.66 -24.79 -7.47
C VAL A 46 -36.10 -23.71 -8.39
N VAL A 47 -36.85 -23.39 -9.43
CA VAL A 47 -36.50 -22.31 -10.36
C VAL A 47 -37.25 -21.05 -9.92
N CYS A 48 -36.50 -20.07 -9.46
CA CYS A 48 -37.06 -18.77 -9.08
C CYS A 48 -37.10 -17.81 -10.27
N THR A 49 -37.99 -16.82 -10.20
CA THR A 49 -38.03 -15.73 -11.18
C THR A 49 -36.72 -14.91 -11.11
N GLN A 50 -36.26 -14.39 -12.25
CA GLN A 50 -35.00 -13.62 -12.37
C GLN A 50 -35.15 -12.16 -11.93
N GLU A 51 -35.95 -11.92 -10.89
CA GLU A 51 -36.14 -10.58 -10.35
C GLU A 51 -34.97 -10.20 -9.44
N ALA A 52 -34.52 -8.96 -9.56
CA ALA A 52 -33.47 -8.38 -8.74
C ALA A 52 -34.07 -7.30 -7.84
N LYS A 53 -33.78 -7.35 -6.54
CA LYS A 53 -34.12 -6.29 -5.59
C LYS A 53 -32.88 -5.47 -5.28
N GLN A 54 -32.99 -4.15 -5.43
CA GLN A 54 -31.91 -3.24 -5.07
C GLN A 54 -31.81 -3.10 -3.55
N CYS A 55 -30.59 -3.21 -3.03
CA CYS A 55 -30.25 -3.00 -1.64
C CYS A 55 -29.91 -1.53 -1.36
N PRO A 56 -29.95 -1.08 -0.09
CA PRO A 56 -29.62 0.31 0.27
C PRO A 56 -28.21 0.76 -0.13
N ASP A 57 -27.27 -0.18 -0.33
CA ASP A 57 -25.90 0.05 -0.80
C ASP A 57 -25.78 0.12 -2.34
N GLY A 58 -26.89 -0.04 -3.08
CA GLY A 58 -26.93 -0.05 -4.54
C GLY A 58 -26.65 -1.41 -5.17
N SER A 59 -26.30 -2.45 -4.39
CA SER A 59 -26.17 -3.82 -4.89
C SER A 59 -27.54 -4.43 -5.21
N TYR A 60 -27.54 -5.57 -5.91
CA TYR A 60 -28.77 -6.29 -6.25
C TYR A 60 -28.73 -7.71 -5.71
N VAL A 61 -29.82 -8.13 -5.09
CA VAL A 61 -30.02 -9.52 -4.63
C VAL A 61 -31.11 -10.18 -5.44
N SER A 62 -30.91 -11.46 -5.75
CA SER A 62 -31.90 -12.30 -6.44
C SER A 62 -32.70 -13.13 -5.43
N ARG A 63 -33.80 -13.71 -5.92
CA ARG A 63 -34.55 -14.73 -5.19
C ARG A 63 -33.72 -16.01 -5.06
N THR A 64 -33.73 -16.63 -3.88
CA THR A 64 -33.00 -17.87 -3.58
C THR A 64 -33.77 -18.74 -2.59
N GLY A 65 -33.31 -19.99 -2.44
CA GLY A 65 -33.87 -20.96 -1.51
C GLY A 65 -35.21 -21.58 -1.94
N PRO A 66 -35.78 -22.47 -1.11
CA PRO A 66 -36.98 -23.24 -1.46
C PRO A 66 -38.26 -22.41 -1.60
N ASN A 67 -38.30 -21.21 -1.01
CA ASN A 67 -39.46 -20.31 -1.06
C ASN A 67 -39.28 -19.16 -2.06
N CYS A 68 -38.14 -19.08 -2.78
CA CYS A 68 -37.80 -17.97 -3.68
C CYS A 68 -37.91 -16.57 -3.03
N ASP A 69 -37.44 -16.48 -1.78
CA ASP A 69 -37.31 -15.21 -1.07
C ASP A 69 -36.05 -14.49 -1.53
N PHE A 70 -36.05 -13.15 -1.48
CA PHE A 70 -34.83 -12.39 -1.74
C PHE A 70 -33.77 -12.74 -0.70
N ALA A 71 -32.53 -13.00 -1.16
CA ALA A 71 -31.40 -13.13 -0.27
C ALA A 71 -31.27 -11.86 0.61
N SER A 72 -30.77 -12.02 1.83
CA SER A 72 -30.43 -10.88 2.68
C SER A 72 -29.43 -9.97 1.94
N CYS A 73 -29.66 -8.66 2.01
CA CYS A 73 -28.68 -7.70 1.51
C CYS A 73 -27.33 -7.93 2.22
N PRO A 74 -26.21 -7.78 1.50
CA PRO A 74 -24.89 -7.89 2.10
C PRO A 74 -24.80 -6.92 3.29
N THR A 75 -24.43 -7.44 4.46
CA THR A 75 -24.13 -6.62 5.62
C THR A 75 -22.90 -5.79 5.28
N ILE A 76 -23.00 -4.46 5.35
CA ILE A 76 -21.93 -3.53 5.01
C ILE A 76 -20.66 -3.93 5.76
N HIS A 77 -19.75 -4.57 5.03
CA HIS A 77 -18.36 -4.77 5.38
C HIS A 77 -17.53 -4.06 4.31
N PRO A 78 -16.39 -3.46 4.71
CA PRO A 78 -15.63 -2.50 3.91
C PRO A 78 -15.43 -3.04 2.50
N THR A 79 -15.60 -2.14 1.52
CA THR A 79 -15.33 -2.34 0.11
C THR A 79 -14.19 -3.34 -0.09
N GLN A 80 -14.46 -4.47 -0.76
CA GLN A 80 -13.48 -5.54 -1.04
C GLN A 80 -12.33 -5.10 -1.97
N ASN A 81 -12.16 -3.79 -2.16
CA ASN A 81 -11.03 -3.20 -2.82
C ASN A 81 -9.99 -2.84 -1.73
N PRO A 82 -8.84 -3.53 -1.66
CA PRO A 82 -7.79 -3.21 -0.67
C PRO A 82 -7.26 -1.78 -0.79
N ASN A 83 -7.61 -1.09 -1.89
CA ASN A 83 -7.21 0.25 -2.22
C ASN A 83 -8.25 1.30 -1.78
N GLU A 84 -9.33 0.89 -1.12
CA GLU A 84 -10.45 1.77 -0.79
C GLU A 84 -11.01 1.46 0.60
N LYS A 85 -11.12 2.48 1.44
CA LYS A 85 -11.78 2.39 2.76
C LYS A 85 -12.73 3.56 2.94
N GLN A 86 -13.80 3.33 3.71
CA GLN A 86 -14.65 4.41 4.19
C GLN A 86 -14.13 4.93 5.53
N ILE A 87 -14.09 6.24 5.65
CA ILE A 87 -13.70 6.94 6.88
C ILE A 87 -14.84 7.89 7.30
N SER A 88 -14.92 8.18 8.58
CA SER A 88 -15.85 9.17 9.14
C SER A 88 -15.06 10.20 9.91
N LEU A 89 -15.23 11.48 9.58
CA LEU A 89 -14.53 12.60 10.18
C LEU A 89 -15.51 13.58 10.81
N GLN A 90 -15.14 14.08 11.99
CA GLN A 90 -15.79 15.16 12.72
C GLN A 90 -14.92 16.42 12.69
N GLU A 91 -15.46 17.55 13.13
CA GLU A 91 -14.71 18.81 13.23
C GLU A 91 -13.42 18.64 14.07
N GLY A 92 -12.31 19.16 13.54
CA GLY A 92 -10.98 19.06 14.14
C GLY A 92 -10.20 17.78 13.80
N GLN A 93 -10.84 16.80 13.16
CA GLN A 93 -10.17 15.57 12.73
C GLN A 93 -9.54 15.73 11.34
N ARG A 94 -8.40 15.08 11.15
CA ARG A 94 -7.65 15.04 9.90
C ARG A 94 -7.45 13.60 9.46
N GLU A 95 -7.65 13.33 8.17
CA GLU A 95 -7.18 12.11 7.50
C GLU A 95 -6.39 12.51 6.25
N ALA A 96 -5.23 11.88 6.05
CA ALA A 96 -4.33 12.17 4.93
C ALA A 96 -4.11 13.69 4.74
N SER A 97 -4.49 14.24 3.58
CA SER A 97 -4.35 15.65 3.28
C SER A 97 -5.47 16.54 3.83
N LEU A 98 -6.59 16.01 4.33
CA LEU A 98 -7.77 16.83 4.66
C LEU A 98 -8.00 16.95 6.17
N LEU A 99 -7.98 18.18 6.69
CA LEU A 99 -8.47 18.55 8.03
C LEU A 99 -9.88 19.14 7.93
N ILE A 100 -10.83 18.63 8.70
CA ILE A 100 -12.19 19.17 8.79
C ILE A 100 -12.24 20.33 9.79
N GLN A 101 -12.76 21.48 9.38
CA GLN A 101 -12.99 22.63 10.26
C GLN A 101 -14.46 22.85 10.59
N LYS A 102 -15.36 22.70 9.61
CA LYS A 102 -16.81 22.80 9.79
C LYS A 102 -17.56 21.83 8.90
N ILE A 103 -18.67 21.31 9.43
CA ILE A 103 -19.59 20.40 8.73
C ILE A 103 -20.96 21.07 8.61
N TYR A 104 -21.50 21.10 7.40
CA TYR A 104 -22.83 21.62 7.08
C TYR A 104 -23.72 20.50 6.51
N SER A 105 -24.97 20.79 6.15
CA SER A 105 -25.91 19.78 5.65
C SER A 105 -25.47 19.06 4.37
N ASP A 106 -24.72 19.75 3.51
CA ASP A 106 -24.45 19.36 2.13
C ASP A 106 -22.99 19.61 1.69
N TYR A 107 -22.17 20.19 2.57
CA TYR A 107 -20.75 20.43 2.33
C TYR A 107 -19.95 20.49 3.64
N VAL A 108 -18.62 20.45 3.50
CA VAL A 108 -17.67 20.69 4.59
C VAL A 108 -16.71 21.80 4.20
N THR A 109 -16.18 22.51 5.19
CA THR A 109 -15.02 23.38 5.00
C THR A 109 -13.86 22.87 5.82
N GLY A 110 -12.65 23.03 5.29
CA GLY A 110 -11.45 22.50 5.92
C GLY A 110 -10.18 23.08 5.33
N LEU A 111 -9.08 22.40 5.63
CA LEU A 111 -7.78 22.69 5.06
C LEU A 111 -7.27 21.45 4.33
N ASN A 112 -6.88 21.61 3.06
CA ASN A 112 -6.16 20.58 2.30
C ASN A 112 -4.65 20.83 2.41
N TYR A 113 -3.89 19.79 2.71
CA TYR A 113 -2.43 19.76 2.85
C TYR A 113 -1.87 18.85 1.76
N PRO A 114 -1.60 19.37 0.54
CA PRO A 114 -0.93 18.60 -0.50
C PRO A 114 0.38 18.02 0.04
N GLU A 115 0.67 16.77 -0.31
CA GLU A 115 1.94 16.06 -0.08
C GLU A 115 2.76 15.95 -1.37
N TYR A 116 2.10 16.10 -2.52
CA TYR A 116 2.67 16.06 -3.86
C TYR A 116 2.11 17.19 -4.75
N PRO A 117 2.89 17.74 -5.69
CA PRO A 117 4.33 17.51 -5.85
C PRO A 117 5.13 18.12 -4.71
N VAL A 118 4.53 18.93 -3.84
CA VAL A 118 5.18 19.62 -2.73
C VAL A 118 4.36 19.36 -1.46
N ALA A 119 5.00 18.80 -0.43
CA ALA A 119 4.40 18.74 0.90
C ALA A 119 4.43 20.11 1.55
N THR A 120 3.32 20.55 2.15
CA THR A 120 3.24 21.87 2.77
C THR A 120 2.62 21.79 4.15
N ASN A 121 3.24 22.47 5.12
CA ASN A 121 2.71 22.65 6.47
C ASN A 121 1.59 23.70 6.53
N GLN A 122 1.40 24.47 5.45
CA GLN A 122 0.30 25.39 5.30
C GLN A 122 -0.88 24.67 4.66
N GLY A 123 -2.01 24.65 5.38
CA GLY A 123 -3.26 24.15 4.86
C GLY A 123 -3.91 25.17 3.93
N TYR A 124 -4.35 24.74 2.75
CA TYR A 124 -5.12 25.57 1.83
C TYR A 124 -6.60 25.42 2.13
N PRO A 125 -7.34 26.53 2.34
CA PRO A 125 -8.78 26.48 2.54
C PRO A 125 -9.47 25.72 1.40
N ILE A 126 -10.31 24.76 1.76
CA ILE A 126 -11.10 23.98 0.81
C ILE A 126 -12.54 23.90 1.30
N THR A 127 -13.47 23.94 0.35
CA THR A 127 -14.88 23.62 0.54
C THR A 127 -15.18 22.41 -0.32
N LEU A 128 -15.78 21.37 0.25
CA LEU A 128 -16.15 20.15 -0.47
C LEU A 128 -17.64 19.90 -0.31
N HIS A 129 -18.36 19.90 -1.43
CA HIS A 129 -19.72 19.40 -1.52
C HIS A 129 -19.72 17.87 -1.70
N ILE A 130 -20.86 17.23 -1.42
CA ILE A 130 -21.00 15.78 -1.62
C ILE A 130 -20.69 15.42 -3.09
N GLY A 131 -19.78 14.46 -3.27
CA GLY A 131 -19.24 14.01 -4.55
C GLY A 131 -17.89 14.62 -4.91
N GLU A 132 -17.47 15.70 -4.24
CA GLU A 132 -16.18 16.36 -4.51
C GLU A 132 -15.03 15.73 -3.72
N THR A 133 -13.80 16.04 -4.15
CA THR A 133 -12.60 15.37 -3.65
C THR A 133 -11.53 16.31 -3.12
N ALA A 134 -10.86 15.87 -2.06
CA ALA A 134 -9.53 16.33 -1.69
C ALA A 134 -8.50 15.27 -2.08
N SER A 135 -7.26 15.68 -2.35
CA SER A 135 -6.16 14.76 -2.65
C SER A 135 -4.88 15.24 -1.98
N ASN A 136 -4.02 14.29 -1.64
CA ASN A 136 -2.64 14.58 -1.27
C ASN A 136 -1.79 15.00 -2.47
N GLY A 137 -2.38 15.08 -3.65
CA GLY A 137 -1.74 15.48 -4.89
C GLY A 137 -1.19 14.30 -5.69
N CYS A 138 -1.19 13.08 -5.15
CA CYS A 138 -0.74 11.92 -5.90
C CYS A 138 -1.54 10.64 -5.66
N THR A 139 -1.19 9.83 -4.65
CA THR A 139 -1.76 8.49 -4.48
C THR A 139 -3.10 8.49 -3.75
N ILE A 140 -3.37 9.45 -2.87
CA ILE A 140 -4.55 9.42 -2.00
C ILE A 140 -5.58 10.44 -2.48
N THR A 141 -6.83 9.99 -2.57
CA THR A 141 -8.00 10.83 -2.84
C THR A 141 -9.08 10.54 -1.81
N LEU A 142 -9.60 11.59 -1.19
CA LEU A 142 -10.74 11.57 -0.27
C LEU A 142 -11.95 12.14 -1.00
N THR A 143 -12.99 11.34 -1.18
CA THR A 143 -14.26 11.77 -1.81
C THR A 143 -15.33 11.90 -0.74
N LEU A 144 -15.95 13.07 -0.58
CA LEU A 144 -17.06 13.24 0.35
C LEU A 144 -18.29 12.51 -0.20
N ILE A 145 -18.78 11.47 0.48
CA ILE A 145 -19.90 10.66 -0.03
C ILE A 145 -21.21 10.94 0.70
N LYS A 146 -21.15 11.35 1.97
CA LYS A 146 -22.36 11.63 2.76
C LYS A 146 -22.02 12.49 3.98
N ILE A 147 -23.01 13.25 4.47
CA ILE A 147 -22.97 13.88 5.79
C ILE A 147 -24.12 13.35 6.63
N ASN A 148 -23.84 12.98 7.88
CA ASN A 148 -24.80 12.52 8.87
C ASN A 148 -24.68 13.40 10.11
N GLY A 149 -25.42 14.52 10.16
CA GLY A 149 -25.35 15.45 11.28
C GLY A 149 -23.97 16.10 11.40
N ASP A 150 -23.26 15.79 12.48
CA ASP A 150 -21.91 16.31 12.79
C ASP A 150 -20.76 15.47 12.20
N THR A 151 -21.09 14.48 11.37
CA THR A 151 -20.13 13.50 10.85
C THR A 151 -20.14 13.50 9.32
N ALA A 152 -18.98 13.77 8.73
CA ALA A 152 -18.76 13.69 7.29
C ALA A 152 -18.11 12.34 6.93
N VAL A 153 -18.71 11.62 5.99
CA VAL A 153 -18.27 10.29 5.56
C VAL A 153 -17.57 10.43 4.22
N PHE A 154 -16.35 9.90 4.14
CA PHE A 154 -15.55 9.91 2.92
C PHE A 154 -15.22 8.49 2.46
N THR A 155 -15.03 8.36 1.16
CA THR A 155 -14.27 7.26 0.58
C THR A 155 -12.82 7.72 0.42
N GLU A 156 -11.89 7.06 1.11
CA GLU A 156 -10.47 7.16 0.84
C GLU A 156 -10.07 6.11 -0.18
N LYS A 157 -9.49 6.56 -1.28
CA LYS A 157 -8.94 5.70 -2.34
C LYS A 157 -7.45 5.94 -2.49
N THR A 158 -6.68 4.86 -2.47
CA THR A 158 -5.25 4.86 -2.71
C THR A 158 -4.95 4.25 -4.07
N ASP A 159 -4.43 5.05 -5.00
CA ASP A 159 -3.97 4.55 -6.30
C ASP A 159 -2.53 4.05 -6.20
N PHE A 160 -2.37 2.78 -5.84
CA PHE A 160 -1.05 2.12 -5.80
C PHE A 160 -0.37 1.98 -7.16
N ASN A 161 -1.12 2.16 -8.26
CA ASN A 161 -0.56 2.14 -9.62
C ASN A 161 -0.10 3.53 -10.07
N ARG A 162 -0.52 4.59 -9.38
CA ARG A 162 -0.07 5.96 -9.64
C ARG A 162 1.30 6.19 -9.05
N ILE A 163 2.18 6.69 -9.90
CA ILE A 163 3.61 6.76 -9.62
C ILE A 163 3.95 8.20 -9.26
N CYS A 164 4.45 8.38 -8.04
CA CYS A 164 4.60 9.66 -7.37
C CYS A 164 6.07 9.89 -7.02
N PRO A 165 6.91 10.29 -7.98
CA PRO A 165 8.33 10.46 -7.74
C PRO A 165 8.57 11.71 -6.87
N ILE A 166 8.92 11.50 -5.60
CA ILE A 166 9.75 12.44 -4.86
C ILE A 166 11.12 11.80 -4.75
N CYS A 167 12.02 12.18 -5.65
CA CYS A 167 13.25 11.42 -5.85
C CYS A 167 14.34 12.26 -6.53
N LEU A 168 15.53 11.69 -6.58
CA LEU A 168 16.70 12.14 -7.32
C LEU A 168 16.75 11.59 -8.74
N ALA A 169 17.42 12.33 -9.62
CA ALA A 169 17.69 11.87 -10.98
C ALA A 169 18.64 10.68 -10.98
N LYS A 170 18.52 9.82 -11.99
CA LYS A 170 19.51 8.78 -12.30
C LYS A 170 20.89 9.43 -12.42
N ASN A 171 21.92 8.73 -11.95
CA ASN A 171 23.32 9.18 -11.88
C ASN A 171 23.60 10.30 -10.87
N THR A 172 22.61 10.77 -10.10
CA THR A 172 22.91 11.65 -8.96
C THR A 172 23.89 10.97 -8.04
N LEU A 173 25.01 11.62 -7.76
CA LEU A 173 26.08 11.07 -6.94
C LEU A 173 25.76 11.29 -5.46
N ILE A 174 25.82 10.23 -4.67
CA ILE A 174 25.64 10.26 -3.22
C ILE A 174 27.01 10.13 -2.56
N ASN A 175 27.29 10.97 -1.56
CA ASN A 175 28.54 10.86 -0.85
C ASN A 175 28.53 9.68 0.12
N THR A 176 29.53 8.81 0.02
CA THR A 176 29.79 7.72 0.97
C THR A 176 31.18 7.88 1.59
N PRO A 177 31.46 7.20 2.72
CA PRO A 177 32.82 7.12 3.27
C PRO A 177 33.86 6.57 2.28
N GLY A 178 33.45 5.72 1.33
CA GLY A 178 34.31 5.14 0.29
C GLY A 178 34.38 5.93 -1.01
N GLY A 179 33.79 7.14 -1.07
CA GLY A 179 33.68 7.95 -2.29
C GLY A 179 32.25 8.12 -2.77
N THR A 180 32.05 8.75 -3.93
CA THR A 180 30.70 8.95 -4.47
C THR A 180 30.18 7.73 -5.20
N ILE A 181 28.92 7.35 -4.94
CA ILE A 181 28.22 6.26 -5.65
C ILE A 181 26.97 6.83 -6.32
N PRO A 182 26.69 6.50 -7.60
CA PRO A 182 25.42 6.85 -8.25
C PRO A 182 24.23 6.28 -7.47
N VAL A 183 23.20 7.09 -7.24
CA VAL A 183 22.03 6.74 -6.42
C VAL A 183 21.38 5.42 -6.84
N GLN A 184 21.33 5.11 -8.14
CA GLN A 184 20.73 3.86 -8.64
C GLN A 184 21.51 2.59 -8.31
N ASN A 185 22.76 2.73 -7.87
CA ASN A 185 23.65 1.61 -7.53
C ASN A 185 23.73 1.39 -6.01
N LEU A 186 23.12 2.26 -5.21
CA LEU A 186 23.07 2.11 -3.77
C LEU A 186 22.12 0.99 -3.37
N GLN A 187 22.43 0.35 -2.24
CA GLN A 187 21.69 -0.77 -1.68
C GLN A 187 21.57 -0.59 -0.16
N GLU A 188 20.53 -1.19 0.43
CA GLU A 188 20.40 -1.29 1.87
C GLU A 188 21.64 -1.94 2.49
N GLY A 189 22.07 -1.45 3.65
CA GLY A 189 23.31 -1.87 4.31
C GLY A 189 24.56 -1.10 3.88
N MET A 190 24.53 -0.33 2.78
CA MET A 190 25.68 0.51 2.39
C MET A 190 25.79 1.74 3.30
N ALA A 191 27.02 2.22 3.51
CA ALA A 191 27.28 3.44 4.28
C ALA A 191 27.16 4.70 3.42
N VAL A 192 26.57 5.76 3.96
CA VAL A 192 26.47 7.09 3.36
C VAL A 192 26.83 8.17 4.38
N TRP A 193 27.23 9.35 3.90
CA TRP A 193 27.36 10.51 4.76
C TRP A 193 25.99 11.12 5.05
N SER A 194 25.72 11.33 6.33
CA SER A 194 24.51 11.93 6.90
C SER A 194 24.92 13.00 7.92
N VAL A 195 23.96 13.57 8.66
CA VAL A 195 24.22 14.49 9.76
C VAL A 195 23.47 14.08 11.03
N ASP A 196 24.09 14.33 12.18
CA ASP A 196 23.42 14.19 13.48
C ASP A 196 22.49 15.39 13.77
N GLU A 197 21.83 15.37 14.94
CA GLU A 197 20.91 16.42 15.39
C GLU A 197 21.57 17.80 15.56
N PHE A 198 22.91 17.84 15.63
CA PHE A 198 23.70 19.06 15.77
C PHE A 198 24.29 19.53 14.43
N GLY A 199 23.99 18.83 13.33
CA GLY A 199 24.52 19.12 12.00
C GLY A 199 25.94 18.59 11.75
N ASN A 200 26.49 17.78 12.66
CA ASN A 200 27.81 17.17 12.44
C ASN A 200 27.70 16.04 11.42
N LYS A 201 28.66 15.98 10.50
CA LYS A 201 28.73 14.92 9.49
C LYS A 201 29.03 13.56 10.15
N ILE A 202 28.17 12.58 9.93
CA ILE A 202 28.28 11.21 10.47
C ILE A 202 28.13 10.17 9.36
N SER A 203 28.67 8.97 9.58
CA SER A 203 28.39 7.82 8.71
C SER A 203 27.09 7.16 9.17
N ALA A 204 26.13 6.99 8.26
CA ALA A 204 24.88 6.27 8.49
C ALA A 204 24.75 5.10 7.51
N ILE A 205 23.89 4.13 7.82
CA ILE A 205 23.62 2.98 6.96
C ILE A 205 22.31 3.18 6.22
N ILE A 206 22.26 2.86 4.94
CA ILE A 206 21.00 2.88 4.18
C ILE A 206 20.08 1.79 4.72
N THR A 207 18.92 2.17 5.23
CA THR A 207 17.87 1.27 5.72
C THR A 207 16.81 0.99 4.66
N LYS A 208 16.65 1.86 3.67
CA LYS A 208 15.68 1.71 2.59
C LYS A 208 16.19 2.34 1.31
N THR A 209 15.88 1.72 0.17
CA THR A 209 16.07 2.31 -1.15
C THR A 209 14.75 2.40 -1.89
N SER A 210 14.60 3.41 -2.74
CA SER A 210 13.43 3.60 -3.59
C SER A 210 13.84 3.72 -5.05
N LYS A 211 13.03 3.11 -5.92
CA LYS A 211 13.15 3.17 -7.37
C LYS A 211 11.76 3.36 -7.96
N THR A 212 11.47 4.58 -8.37
CA THR A 212 10.12 5.00 -8.76
C THR A 212 10.07 5.22 -10.26
N PRO A 213 9.17 4.56 -11.02
CA PRO A 213 9.05 4.82 -12.45
C PRO A 213 8.65 6.28 -12.74
N VAL A 214 8.92 6.74 -13.96
CA VAL A 214 8.75 8.14 -14.33
C VAL A 214 7.60 8.30 -15.33
N PRO A 215 6.60 9.15 -15.07
CA PRO A 215 5.60 9.49 -16.08
C PRO A 215 6.21 10.37 -17.19
N LYS A 216 5.60 10.34 -18.38
CA LYS A 216 6.17 10.90 -19.63
C LYS A 216 6.47 12.41 -19.57
N ASP A 217 5.83 13.13 -18.65
CA ASP A 217 5.88 14.58 -18.47
C ASP A 217 6.60 15.02 -17.18
N HIS A 218 7.28 14.10 -16.49
CA HIS A 218 8.01 14.43 -15.26
C HIS A 218 9.12 15.46 -15.51
N GLN A 219 9.24 16.42 -14.60
CA GLN A 219 10.29 17.43 -14.62
C GLN A 219 11.15 17.34 -13.37
N MET A 220 12.42 17.70 -13.52
CA MET A 220 13.38 17.86 -12.43
C MET A 220 13.77 19.32 -12.30
N VAL A 221 14.05 19.75 -11.08
CA VAL A 221 14.70 21.03 -10.81
C VAL A 221 16.21 20.80 -10.85
N HIS A 222 16.89 21.55 -11.71
CA HIS A 222 18.33 21.61 -11.81
C HIS A 222 18.85 22.81 -11.02
N ILE A 223 19.61 22.52 -9.96
CA ILE A 223 20.28 23.53 -9.15
C ILE A 223 21.78 23.48 -9.44
N ILE A 224 22.36 24.64 -9.73
CA ILE A 224 23.82 24.84 -9.74
C ILE A 224 24.16 25.91 -8.72
N LEU A 225 25.12 25.61 -7.85
CA LEU A 225 25.67 26.50 -6.85
C LEU A 225 26.96 27.17 -7.36
N LYS A 226 27.28 28.36 -6.81
CA LYS A 226 28.45 29.16 -7.19
C LYS A 226 29.78 28.43 -7.01
N ASP A 227 29.85 27.52 -6.04
CA ASP A 227 30.98 26.61 -5.77
C ASP A 227 30.98 25.36 -6.67
N LYS A 228 30.16 25.37 -7.74
CA LYS A 228 30.05 24.35 -8.79
C LYS A 228 29.42 23.03 -8.35
N ARG A 229 28.79 22.99 -7.18
CA ARG A 229 27.93 21.86 -6.81
C ARG A 229 26.65 21.91 -7.63
N GLU A 230 26.24 20.78 -8.17
CA GLU A 230 24.99 20.64 -8.91
C GLU A 230 24.19 19.41 -8.48
N ILE A 231 22.86 19.51 -8.63
CA ILE A 231 21.95 18.42 -8.33
C ILE A 231 20.66 18.54 -9.15
N PHE A 232 20.08 17.40 -9.49
CA PHE A 232 18.77 17.27 -10.12
C PHE A 232 17.84 16.49 -9.18
N ALA A 233 16.76 17.12 -8.74
CA ALA A 233 15.77 16.50 -7.88
C ALA A 233 14.35 16.87 -8.31
N SER A 234 13.37 16.06 -7.94
CA SER A 234 11.96 16.39 -8.18
C SER A 234 11.60 17.70 -7.44
N PRO A 235 10.69 18.53 -7.97
CA PRO A 235 10.35 19.83 -7.38
C PRO A 235 9.98 19.78 -5.89
N GLY A 236 9.38 18.68 -5.44
CA GLY A 236 8.97 18.44 -4.06
C GLY A 236 10.03 18.02 -3.07
N HIS A 237 11.21 17.64 -3.55
CA HIS A 237 12.20 17.04 -2.68
C HIS A 237 12.67 18.11 -1.68
N PRO A 238 12.70 17.80 -0.37
CA PRO A 238 13.19 18.75 0.62
C PRO A 238 14.73 18.84 0.57
N VAL A 239 15.23 20.04 0.86
CA VAL A 239 16.64 20.29 1.13
C VAL A 239 16.89 20.36 2.64
N GLY A 240 18.15 20.26 3.07
CA GLY A 240 18.50 20.17 4.50
C GLY A 240 18.15 21.40 5.36
N ASP A 241 17.67 22.50 4.77
CA ASP A 241 17.19 23.70 5.48
C ASP A 241 15.66 23.78 5.61
N GLY A 242 14.94 22.73 5.20
CA GLY A 242 13.48 22.61 5.32
C GLY A 242 12.68 23.23 4.17
N ARG A 243 13.34 23.92 3.23
CA ARG A 243 12.72 24.28 1.95
C ARG A 243 12.66 23.06 1.02
N ILE A 244 12.02 23.24 -0.13
CA ILE A 244 11.98 22.26 -1.21
C ILE A 244 12.60 22.81 -2.49
N PHE A 245 12.97 21.92 -3.41
CA PHE A 245 13.62 22.30 -4.67
C PHE A 245 12.84 23.32 -5.51
N ASN A 246 11.50 23.27 -5.53
CA ASN A 246 10.68 24.21 -6.29
C ASN A 246 10.74 25.65 -5.77
N ASP A 247 11.10 25.83 -4.50
CA ASP A 247 11.08 27.13 -3.81
C ASP A 247 12.48 27.77 -3.76
N LEU A 248 13.44 27.18 -4.46
CA LEU A 248 14.80 27.67 -4.57
C LEU A 248 14.94 28.62 -5.76
N PHE A 249 15.43 29.83 -5.51
CA PHE A 249 15.62 30.86 -6.53
C PHE A 249 17.10 31.23 -6.70
N ILE A 250 17.44 31.75 -7.88
CA ILE A 250 18.78 32.29 -8.14
C ILE A 250 19.09 33.39 -7.10
N GLY A 251 20.27 33.30 -6.48
CA GLY A 251 20.74 34.23 -5.45
C GLY A 251 20.58 33.72 -4.02
N ASP A 252 19.68 32.76 -3.78
CA ASP A 252 19.49 32.13 -2.47
C ASP A 252 20.76 31.46 -1.97
N LEU A 253 20.90 31.35 -0.65
CA LEU A 253 21.92 30.52 -0.03
C LEU A 253 21.38 29.10 0.12
N LEU A 254 22.13 28.10 -0.32
CA LEU A 254 21.85 26.69 -0.11
C LEU A 254 23.14 26.00 0.33
N ASP A 255 23.10 25.37 1.51
CA ASP A 255 24.23 24.62 2.07
C ASP A 255 25.56 25.40 2.02
N GLY A 256 25.50 26.69 2.38
CA GLY A 256 26.65 27.60 2.43
C GLY A 256 27.10 28.21 1.10
N SER A 257 26.44 27.92 -0.03
CA SER A 257 26.80 28.47 -1.35
C SER A 257 25.60 29.12 -2.05
N ARG A 258 25.85 30.08 -2.94
CA ARG A 258 24.78 30.81 -3.64
C ARG A 258 24.28 30.04 -4.85
N ILE A 259 22.97 29.97 -5.04
CA ILE A 259 22.36 29.40 -6.24
C ILE A 259 22.62 30.34 -7.42
N ILE A 260 23.19 29.80 -8.51
CA ILE A 260 23.42 30.52 -9.77
C ILE A 260 22.52 30.03 -10.89
N THR A 261 21.97 28.81 -10.78
CA THR A 261 20.99 28.24 -11.70
C THR A 261 19.89 27.55 -10.90
N ALA A 262 18.64 27.82 -11.26
CA ALA A 262 17.46 27.11 -10.78
C ALA A 262 16.45 27.01 -11.94
N GLU A 263 16.45 25.86 -12.61
CA GLU A 263 15.63 25.65 -13.83
C GLU A 263 14.88 24.32 -13.79
N LYS A 264 13.72 24.26 -14.44
CA LYS A 264 12.97 23.01 -14.62
C LYS A 264 13.31 22.39 -15.96
N THR A 265 13.72 21.13 -15.94
CA THR A 265 14.06 20.36 -17.15
C THR A 265 13.19 19.12 -17.25
N LEU A 266 12.77 18.76 -18.47
CA LEU A 266 12.09 17.50 -18.72
C LEU A 266 13.01 16.33 -18.39
N TYR A 267 12.49 15.32 -17.69
CA TYR A 267 13.24 14.14 -17.32
C TYR A 267 12.91 12.96 -18.24
N ASP A 268 13.92 12.48 -18.96
CA ASP A 268 13.78 11.51 -20.04
C ASP A 268 14.14 10.07 -19.61
N LYS A 269 14.47 9.84 -18.34
CA LYS A 269 14.83 8.51 -17.84
C LYS A 269 13.62 7.79 -17.28
N SER A 270 13.68 6.46 -17.30
CA SER A 270 12.54 5.61 -16.92
C SER A 270 12.27 5.55 -15.40
N TYR A 271 13.23 5.93 -14.57
CA TYR A 271 13.13 5.85 -13.11
C TYR A 271 13.83 7.02 -12.43
N THR A 272 13.33 7.38 -11.25
CA THR A 272 14.01 8.18 -10.23
C THR A 272 14.32 7.31 -9.00
N TYR A 273 15.15 7.83 -8.10
CA TYR A 273 15.68 7.08 -6.97
C TYR A 273 15.69 7.90 -5.69
N ASP A 274 15.52 7.27 -4.53
CA ASP A 274 15.71 7.90 -3.22
C ASP A 274 16.29 6.88 -2.22
N ILE A 275 16.85 7.36 -1.11
CA ILE A 275 17.41 6.53 -0.05
C ILE A 275 16.97 7.03 1.34
N LEU A 276 16.93 6.11 2.30
CA LEU A 276 16.75 6.43 3.72
C LEU A 276 18.00 6.01 4.49
N PRO A 277 18.81 6.95 5.00
CA PRO A 277 19.86 6.67 5.96
C PRO A 277 19.31 6.41 7.37
N SER A 278 20.01 5.59 8.16
CA SER A 278 19.71 5.30 9.57
C SER A 278 20.03 6.45 10.53
N GLY A 279 20.49 7.59 10.02
CA GLY A 279 20.90 8.74 10.83
C GLY A 279 19.69 9.41 11.50
N PRO A 280 19.87 10.11 12.62
CA PRO A 280 18.76 10.67 13.41
C PRO A 280 17.96 11.74 12.65
N THR A 281 18.56 12.37 11.63
CA THR A 281 17.90 13.37 10.78
C THR A 281 17.29 12.78 9.50
N GLY A 282 17.72 11.57 9.09
CA GLY A 282 17.42 11.03 7.76
C GLY A 282 18.09 11.77 6.59
N PHE A 283 18.82 12.86 6.83
CA PHE A 283 19.43 13.66 5.76
C PHE A 283 20.65 12.96 5.16
N TYR A 284 20.98 13.30 3.93
CA TYR A 284 22.18 12.79 3.25
C TYR A 284 22.73 13.80 2.25
N PHE A 285 23.99 13.60 1.84
CA PHE A 285 24.66 14.47 0.89
C PHE A 285 24.59 13.90 -0.53
N ALA A 286 24.02 14.68 -1.45
CA ALA A 286 23.82 14.32 -2.84
C ALA A 286 24.28 15.41 -3.81
N GLY A 287 24.52 15.04 -5.06
CA GLY A 287 25.05 15.95 -6.08
C GLY A 287 26.57 15.97 -6.13
N TYR A 288 27.11 16.64 -7.15
CA TYR A 288 28.54 16.59 -7.48
C TYR A 288 29.15 17.98 -7.65
N ASN A 289 30.45 18.08 -7.39
CA ASN A 289 31.28 19.21 -7.79
C ASN A 289 32.22 18.74 -8.91
N THR A 290 32.25 19.44 -10.04
CA THR A 290 33.16 19.17 -11.18
C THR A 290 34.65 19.17 -10.82
N ALA A 291 35.03 19.60 -9.62
CA ALA A 291 36.40 19.51 -9.09
C ALA A 291 36.67 18.18 -8.35
N PRO A 292 37.64 17.35 -8.79
CA PRO A 292 38.06 16.18 -8.04
C PRO A 292 38.62 16.62 -6.66
N GLY A 293 37.96 16.17 -5.57
CA GLY A 293 38.40 16.42 -4.19
C GLY A 293 37.43 17.23 -3.31
N SER A 294 36.34 17.79 -3.85
CA SER A 294 35.32 18.46 -3.05
C SER A 294 34.31 17.44 -2.48
N ALA A 295 34.57 16.96 -1.27
CA ALA A 295 33.82 15.90 -0.58
C ALA A 295 32.45 16.31 -0.01
N ASN A 296 31.88 17.44 -0.47
CA ASN A 296 30.63 17.97 0.04
C ASN A 296 29.63 18.04 -1.11
N GLY A 297 28.69 17.11 -1.14
CA GLY A 297 27.44 17.25 -1.88
C GLY A 297 26.59 18.36 -1.26
N ILE A 298 25.36 18.48 -1.73
CA ILE A 298 24.33 19.34 -1.16
C ILE A 298 23.55 18.50 -0.15
N LEU A 299 23.41 19.00 1.08
CA LEU A 299 22.61 18.35 2.10
C LEU A 299 21.12 18.40 1.71
N ILE A 300 20.51 17.23 1.58
CA ILE A 300 19.09 17.07 1.26
C ILE A 300 18.42 16.13 2.26
N ASP A 301 17.11 16.29 2.38
CA ASP A 301 16.30 15.49 3.30
C ASP A 301 15.64 14.31 2.57
N ASN A 302 15.46 13.21 3.27
CA ASN A 302 14.80 12.01 2.78
C ASN A 302 13.28 12.23 2.57
N THR A 303 12.69 11.43 1.70
CA THR A 303 11.22 11.40 1.55
C THR A 303 10.60 10.04 1.87
N LEU A 304 11.43 9.14 2.40
CA LEU A 304 11.06 7.78 2.73
C LEU A 304 10.80 7.67 4.23
N HIS A 305 9.54 7.54 4.60
CA HIS A 305 9.13 7.16 5.95
C HIS A 305 9.00 5.63 6.08
#